data_AF-A0A7W4HVA2-F1
#
_entry.id   AF-A0A7W4HVA2-F1
#
_cell.length_a   1.000
_cell.length_b   1.000
_cell.length_c   1.000
_cell.angle_alpha   90.00
_cell.angle_beta   90.00
_cell.angle_gamma   90.00
#
_symmetry.space_group_name_H-M   'P 1'
#
loop_
_entity.id
_entity.type
_entity.pdbx_description
1 polymer ?
#
loop_
_entity_poly.entity_id
_entity_poly.type
_entity_poly.pdbx_seq_one_letter_code
_entity_poly.pdbx_strand_id
1 'polypeptide(L)'
;MKRLVLLAILGMLLAGGVWGKAKEDEASFITVWNTRIPSGIQTLDGEWLESDSTTIWFPAIGTNYAVAWRAEGEKKWHPVGNGRATTVAGKALNIKFPKSGRYEVKAGPEGLEGFQMFPYNLEADTNLAAGDCARLVGIASWGDVEWGEHGLKTAFFTCVNLVSLPSQTERYPRARLVPKRLEGSLDAMFMGCQGLEREGARSLAGWDVGEVTSMGMMFCNCIRFDADLSGWKTGKVLRMGNMFQHDVRFEGDLSQWDVGEVRDMHAMFDSCVRFNSDLSQWNVGKVYNMRALFQYCSAFNSDLSQWNVAMVEDMQNMFVGCETFNSDLSQWNVGNVQDMSAMFAACDILNTDLSQWDVGKVKEMSSMLAS
;
A
#
# COMPACT_ATOMS: atom_id res chain seq x y z
N MET A 1 -11.15 -7.05 55.34
CA MET A 1 -11.54 -7.18 53.91
C MET A 1 -12.26 -5.97 53.31
N LYS A 2 -12.97 -5.09 54.06
CA LYS A 2 -13.65 -3.91 53.47
C LYS A 2 -12.81 -2.62 53.32
N ARG A 3 -11.56 -2.57 53.81
CA ARG A 3 -10.66 -1.41 53.64
C ARG A 3 -9.64 -1.52 52.50
N LEU A 4 -9.38 -2.72 51.96
CA LEU A 4 -8.47 -2.90 50.82
C LEU A 4 -9.14 -2.61 49.46
N VAL A 5 -10.47 -2.81 49.35
CA VAL A 5 -11.20 -2.56 48.10
C VAL A 5 -11.36 -1.06 47.83
N LEU A 6 -11.40 -0.22 48.87
CA LEU A 6 -11.52 1.23 48.69
C LEU A 6 -10.22 1.88 48.17
N LEU A 7 -9.03 1.35 48.51
CA LEU A 7 -7.75 1.86 48.01
C LEU A 7 -7.49 1.46 46.54
N ALA A 8 -7.99 0.31 46.10
CA ALA A 8 -7.90 -0.09 44.69
C ALA A 8 -8.81 0.77 43.79
N ILE A 9 -9.98 1.17 44.28
CA ILE A 9 -10.91 2.04 43.54
C ILE A 9 -10.42 3.51 43.53
N LEU A 10 -9.78 3.98 44.61
CA LEU A 10 -9.17 5.32 44.63
C LEU A 10 -7.92 5.43 43.74
N GLY A 11 -7.16 4.33 43.58
CA GLY A 11 -5.99 4.27 42.68
C GLY A 11 -6.34 4.34 41.20
N MET A 12 -7.51 3.81 40.79
CA MET A 12 -8.00 3.89 39.41
C MET A 12 -8.63 5.25 39.06
N LEU A 13 -9.13 6.00 40.04
CA LEU A 13 -9.72 7.32 39.82
C LEU A 13 -8.69 8.46 39.71
N LEU A 14 -7.46 8.27 40.19
CA LEU A 14 -6.40 9.28 40.14
C LEU A 14 -5.45 9.13 38.94
N ALA A 15 -5.50 8.02 38.19
CA ALA A 15 -4.69 7.83 36.98
C ALA A 15 -5.26 8.53 35.72
N GLY A 16 -6.53 8.94 35.75
CA GLY A 16 -7.20 9.67 34.66
C GLY A 16 -6.83 11.16 34.58
N GLY A 17 -6.07 11.68 35.54
CA GLY A 17 -5.66 13.08 35.59
C GLY A 17 -4.21 13.24 35.16
N VAL A 18 -3.98 13.82 33.98
CA VAL A 18 -2.70 14.40 33.54
C VAL A 18 -1.61 13.42 33.06
N TRP A 19 -1.40 12.25 33.68
CA TRP A 19 -0.39 11.28 33.20
C TRP A 19 -0.92 10.27 32.16
N GLY A 20 -2.20 9.90 32.21
CA GLY A 20 -2.83 9.01 31.22
C GLY A 20 -3.04 9.67 29.85
N LYS A 21 -3.33 10.97 29.81
CA LYS A 21 -3.73 11.69 28.58
C LYS A 21 -2.55 12.06 27.68
N ALA A 22 -1.41 12.46 28.25
CA ALA A 22 -0.23 12.82 27.48
C ALA A 22 0.46 11.61 26.81
N LYS A 23 0.35 10.43 27.44
CA LYS A 23 0.89 9.17 26.90
C LYS A 23 0.02 8.64 25.75
N GLU A 24 -1.31 8.78 25.87
CA GLU A 24 -2.29 8.47 24.81
C GLU A 24 -2.05 9.34 23.56
N ASP A 25 -1.75 10.63 23.75
CA ASP A 25 -1.50 11.62 22.69
C ASP A 25 -0.24 11.33 21.85
N GLU A 26 0.81 10.80 22.48
CA GLU A 26 2.08 10.46 21.79
C GLU A 26 2.05 9.07 21.14
N ALA A 27 1.17 8.19 21.62
CA ALA A 27 0.97 6.85 21.09
C ALA A 27 -0.13 6.77 20.00
N SER A 28 -0.78 7.89 19.66
CA SER A 28 -1.84 7.93 18.65
C SER A 28 -1.30 7.83 17.22
N PHE A 29 -2.13 7.32 16.30
CA PHE A 29 -1.95 7.53 14.87
C PHE A 29 -2.27 8.99 14.53
N ILE A 30 -1.37 9.68 13.82
CA ILE A 30 -1.52 11.11 13.51
C ILE A 30 -1.39 11.34 12.01
N THR A 31 -2.41 11.97 11.44
CA THR A 31 -2.51 12.33 10.02
C THR A 31 -2.57 13.83 9.85
N VAL A 32 -2.13 14.31 8.68
CA VAL A 32 -2.06 15.73 8.32
C VAL A 32 -2.96 16.00 7.13
N TRP A 33 -3.87 16.95 7.28
CA TRP A 33 -4.93 17.27 6.33
C TRP A 33 -4.87 18.72 5.89
N ASN A 34 -5.27 19.01 4.65
CA ASN A 34 -5.35 20.36 4.11
C ASN A 34 -6.73 20.62 3.48
N THR A 35 -7.60 21.32 4.19
CA THR A 35 -8.98 21.58 3.76
C THR A 35 -9.09 22.65 2.67
N ARG A 36 -7.96 23.27 2.30
CA ARG A 36 -7.89 24.19 1.15
C ARG A 36 -7.96 23.45 -0.19
N ILE A 37 -7.65 22.16 -0.19
CA ILE A 37 -7.75 21.31 -1.38
C ILE A 37 -9.24 20.96 -1.57
N PRO A 38 -9.80 21.04 -2.80
CA PRO A 38 -11.17 20.62 -3.06
C PRO A 38 -11.42 19.17 -2.64
N SER A 39 -12.63 18.89 -2.18
CA SER A 39 -13.11 17.54 -1.87
C SER A 39 -14.17 17.13 -2.87
N GLY A 40 -14.32 15.82 -3.04
CA GLY A 40 -15.44 15.16 -3.69
C GLY A 40 -15.39 13.69 -3.33
N ILE A 41 -16.31 13.23 -2.49
CA ILE A 41 -16.34 11.86 -1.97
C ILE A 41 -17.76 11.34 -2.04
N GLN A 42 -17.90 10.05 -2.34
CA GLN A 42 -19.17 9.35 -2.35
C GLN A 42 -19.00 8.02 -1.61
N THR A 43 -19.84 7.76 -0.61
CA THR A 43 -19.83 6.53 0.22
C THR A 43 -20.23 5.29 -0.57
N LEU A 44 -19.99 4.10 -0.01
CA LEU A 44 -20.36 2.81 -0.61
C LEU A 44 -21.82 2.67 -1.02
N ASP A 45 -22.73 3.33 -0.33
CA ASP A 45 -24.17 3.33 -0.64
C ASP A 45 -24.58 4.38 -1.69
N GLY A 46 -23.61 5.08 -2.29
CA GLY A 46 -23.86 6.05 -3.34
C GLY A 46 -24.21 7.45 -2.83
N GLU A 47 -24.11 7.70 -1.53
CA GLU A 47 -24.39 9.03 -0.97
C GLU A 47 -23.19 9.96 -1.13
N TRP A 48 -23.43 11.14 -1.72
CA TRP A 48 -22.40 12.17 -1.79
C TRP A 48 -22.18 12.78 -0.42
N LEU A 49 -20.94 12.66 0.06
CA LEU A 49 -20.50 13.27 1.29
C LEU A 49 -20.05 14.70 1.00
N GLU A 50 -21.01 15.63 1.01
CA GLU A 50 -20.70 17.06 0.86
C GLU A 50 -19.69 17.48 1.94
N SER A 51 -18.61 18.11 1.51
CA SER A 51 -17.66 18.74 2.43
C SER A 51 -17.31 20.13 1.91
N ASP A 52 -17.27 21.09 2.83
CA ASP A 52 -16.86 22.45 2.53
C ASP A 52 -15.35 22.64 2.73
N SER A 53 -14.87 23.87 2.65
CA SER A 53 -13.46 24.21 2.87
C SER A 53 -13.00 24.06 4.34
N THR A 54 -13.86 23.60 5.25
CA THR A 54 -13.62 23.49 6.69
C THR A 54 -13.89 22.11 7.26
N THR A 55 -14.17 21.12 6.42
CA THR A 55 -14.60 19.79 6.86
C THR A 55 -13.65 18.73 6.31
N ILE A 56 -13.50 17.60 6.99
CA ILE A 56 -12.98 16.37 6.36
C ILE A 56 -13.83 15.17 6.71
N TRP A 57 -13.77 14.15 5.86
CA TRP A 57 -14.22 12.80 6.15
C TRP A 57 -13.03 11.92 6.54
N PHE A 58 -12.94 11.61 7.83
CA PHE A 58 -11.86 10.87 8.46
C PHE A 58 -12.21 9.36 8.55
N PRO A 59 -11.58 8.49 7.73
CA PRO A 59 -12.05 7.12 7.53
C PRO A 59 -11.39 6.13 8.50
N ALA A 60 -11.30 6.48 9.78
CA ALA A 60 -10.88 5.53 10.81
C ALA A 60 -11.95 4.46 11.00
N ILE A 61 -11.53 3.27 11.44
CA ILE A 61 -12.39 2.12 11.78
C ILE A 61 -12.04 1.70 13.19
N GLY A 62 -13.06 1.47 14.00
CA GLY A 62 -12.88 0.93 15.34
C GLY A 62 -13.95 1.39 16.31
N THR A 63 -13.77 1.02 17.58
CA THR A 63 -14.77 1.21 18.64
C THR A 63 -14.22 2.05 19.77
N ASN A 64 -14.91 3.14 20.11
CA ASN A 64 -14.61 4.02 21.23
C ASN A 64 -13.15 4.53 21.25
N TYR A 65 -12.56 4.74 20.07
CA TYR A 65 -11.20 5.26 19.95
C TYR A 65 -11.18 6.74 20.29
N ALA A 66 -10.08 7.19 20.90
CA ALA A 66 -9.84 8.61 21.14
C ALA A 66 -9.68 9.34 19.80
N VAL A 67 -10.28 10.52 19.64
CA VAL A 67 -10.12 11.33 18.43
C VAL A 67 -10.11 12.82 18.73
N ALA A 68 -9.15 13.52 18.16
CA ALA A 68 -9.01 14.96 18.33
C ALA A 68 -8.23 15.58 17.17
N TRP A 69 -8.33 16.89 17.02
CA TRP A 69 -7.59 17.64 16.01
C TRP A 69 -6.87 18.84 16.61
N ARG A 70 -5.92 19.41 15.88
CA ARG A 70 -5.34 20.73 16.17
C ARG A 70 -4.96 21.42 14.87
N ALA A 71 -4.97 22.75 14.85
CA ALA A 71 -4.47 23.47 13.69
C ALA A 71 -2.94 23.33 13.60
N GLU A 72 -2.41 23.48 12.39
CA GLU A 72 -0.98 23.45 12.15
C GLU A 72 -0.24 24.47 13.05
N GLY A 73 0.74 24.01 13.84
CA GLY A 73 1.52 24.86 14.76
C GLY A 73 0.90 25.04 16.15
N GLU A 74 -0.34 24.59 16.38
CA GLU A 74 -0.94 24.61 17.71
C GLU A 74 -0.45 23.43 18.57
N LYS A 75 -0.35 23.65 19.88
CA LYS A 75 -0.01 22.57 20.83
C LYS A 75 -1.26 21.86 21.37
N LYS A 76 -2.37 22.58 21.50
CA LYS A 76 -3.59 22.10 22.14
C LYS A 76 -4.40 21.22 21.18
N TRP A 77 -4.77 20.04 21.64
CA TRP A 77 -5.73 19.17 20.95
C TRP A 77 -7.17 19.54 21.32
N HIS A 78 -8.03 19.54 20.31
CA HIS A 78 -9.47 19.78 20.38
C HIS A 78 -10.20 18.46 20.13
N PRO A 79 -10.97 17.94 21.10
CA PRO A 79 -11.70 16.68 20.91
C PRO A 79 -12.72 16.82 19.76
N VAL A 80 -12.90 15.75 18.99
CA VAL A 80 -14.05 15.66 18.07
C VAL A 80 -15.26 15.20 18.88
N GLY A 81 -16.33 16.00 18.92
CA GLY A 81 -17.49 15.72 19.79
C GLY A 81 -17.07 15.62 21.26
N ASN A 82 -17.33 14.46 21.88
CA ASN A 82 -16.91 14.16 23.25
C ASN A 82 -15.46 13.62 23.35
N GLY A 83 -14.74 13.54 22.22
CA GLY A 83 -13.36 13.03 22.13
C GLY A 83 -13.25 11.52 21.91
N ARG A 84 -14.38 10.82 21.69
CA ARG A 84 -14.44 9.39 21.40
C ARG A 84 -15.31 9.15 20.17
N ALA A 85 -14.94 8.19 19.33
CA ALA A 85 -15.70 7.82 18.15
C ALA A 85 -15.77 6.30 17.96
N THR A 86 -16.82 5.86 17.28
CA THR A 86 -16.98 4.50 16.78
C THR A 86 -17.41 4.60 15.32
N THR A 87 -16.65 3.99 14.44
CA THR A 87 -16.86 4.05 12.99
C THR A 87 -16.54 2.69 12.38
N VAL A 88 -17.14 2.42 11.22
CA VAL A 88 -16.97 1.19 10.46
C VAL A 88 -16.53 1.52 9.04
N ALA A 89 -16.01 0.53 8.31
CA ALA A 89 -15.66 0.68 6.90
C ALA A 89 -16.82 1.31 6.10
N GLY A 90 -16.52 2.28 5.24
CA GLY A 90 -17.52 3.02 4.46
C GLY A 90 -18.26 4.13 5.19
N LYS A 91 -18.15 4.23 6.53
CA LYS A 91 -18.84 5.26 7.33
C LYS A 91 -17.83 6.14 8.06
N ALA A 92 -17.22 7.06 7.31
CA ALA A 92 -16.21 7.97 7.84
C ALA A 92 -16.79 9.01 8.82
N LEU A 93 -15.93 9.49 9.71
CA LEU A 93 -16.26 10.52 10.68
C LEU A 93 -16.18 11.91 10.03
N ASN A 94 -17.26 12.68 10.09
CA ASN A 94 -17.24 14.10 9.69
C ASN A 94 -16.53 14.93 10.77
N ILE A 95 -15.41 15.57 10.44
CA ILE A 95 -14.69 16.47 11.34
C ILE A 95 -14.77 17.89 10.80
N LYS A 96 -15.37 18.79 11.59
CA LYS A 96 -15.48 20.22 11.26
C LYS A 96 -14.44 21.05 12.00
N PHE A 97 -13.73 21.88 11.23
CA PHE A 97 -12.70 22.80 11.69
C PHE A 97 -13.22 24.24 11.74
N PRO A 98 -12.57 25.14 12.51
CA PRO A 98 -13.05 26.53 12.65
C PRO A 98 -12.90 27.38 11.39
N LYS A 99 -11.98 27.02 10.49
CA LYS A 99 -11.71 27.75 9.23
C LYS A 99 -10.99 26.83 8.24
N SER A 100 -10.80 27.30 7.00
CA SER A 100 -9.99 26.58 6.03
C SER A 100 -8.51 26.64 6.40
N GLY A 101 -7.80 25.50 6.31
CA GLY A 101 -6.42 25.42 6.73
C GLY A 101 -5.83 24.02 6.74
N ARG A 102 -4.67 23.91 7.40
CA ARG A 102 -4.00 22.65 7.67
C ARG A 102 -4.23 22.21 9.10
N TYR A 103 -4.50 20.93 9.26
CA TYR A 103 -4.89 20.32 10.52
C TYR A 103 -4.17 19.00 10.72
N GLU A 104 -3.85 18.70 11.97
CA GLU A 104 -3.48 17.36 12.37
C GLU A 104 -4.69 16.71 13.03
N VAL A 105 -4.93 15.44 12.72
CA VAL A 105 -5.95 14.62 13.36
C VAL A 105 -5.26 13.40 13.95
N LYS A 106 -5.52 13.15 15.23
CA LYS A 106 -5.04 11.95 15.92
C LYS A 106 -6.19 11.01 16.22
N ALA A 107 -5.90 9.71 16.18
CA ALA A 107 -6.83 8.66 16.54
C ALA A 107 -6.15 7.51 17.30
N GLY A 108 -6.87 6.90 18.24
CA GLY A 108 -6.39 5.75 19.01
C GLY A 108 -5.31 6.12 20.04
N PRO A 109 -4.38 5.19 20.38
CA PRO A 109 -4.23 3.87 19.77
C PRO A 109 -5.33 2.88 20.18
N GLU A 110 -5.82 2.97 21.42
CA GLU A 110 -6.86 2.07 21.92
C GLU A 110 -8.16 2.23 21.13
N GLY A 111 -8.75 1.09 20.73
CA GLY A 111 -10.00 1.03 19.99
C GLY A 111 -9.91 1.39 18.50
N LEU A 112 -8.73 1.80 18.00
CA LEU A 112 -8.51 2.00 16.57
C LEU A 112 -8.04 0.69 15.94
N GLU A 113 -8.76 0.24 14.91
CA GLU A 113 -8.58 -1.09 14.31
C GLU A 113 -8.20 -1.01 12.83
N GLY A 114 -8.53 0.09 12.15
CA GLY A 114 -8.21 0.30 10.75
C GLY A 114 -8.32 1.74 10.29
N PHE A 115 -7.81 2.00 9.09
CA PHE A 115 -7.94 3.27 8.40
C PHE A 115 -8.13 2.97 6.92
N GLN A 116 -9.24 3.40 6.32
CA GLN A 116 -9.63 2.88 5.00
C GLN A 116 -10.30 3.93 4.12
N MET A 117 -9.51 4.58 3.24
CA MET A 117 -10.04 5.56 2.27
C MET A 117 -11.04 4.95 1.30
N PHE A 118 -10.83 3.68 0.92
CA PHE A 118 -11.67 2.98 -0.03
C PHE A 118 -12.04 1.60 0.49
N PRO A 119 -13.27 1.38 0.99
CA PRO A 119 -13.72 0.07 1.44
C PRO A 119 -13.94 -0.86 0.23
N TYR A 120 -12.88 -1.55 -0.16
CA TYR A 120 -12.81 -2.29 -1.41
C TYR A 120 -13.74 -3.51 -1.45
N ASN A 121 -14.61 -3.59 -2.46
CA ASN A 121 -15.28 -4.82 -2.89
C ASN A 121 -15.14 -4.99 -4.40
N LEU A 122 -14.30 -5.94 -4.85
CA LEU A 122 -14.04 -6.25 -6.27
C LEU A 122 -15.26 -6.75 -7.03
N GLU A 123 -16.28 -7.22 -6.32
CA GLU A 123 -17.45 -7.89 -6.93
C GLU A 123 -18.62 -6.93 -7.17
N ALA A 124 -18.52 -5.67 -6.73
CA ALA A 124 -19.56 -4.66 -6.92
C ALA A 124 -19.00 -3.48 -7.74
N ASP A 125 -19.66 -3.14 -8.84
CA ASP A 125 -19.39 -1.97 -9.70
C ASP A 125 -19.57 -0.60 -9.01
N THR A 126 -19.55 -0.55 -7.68
CA THR A 126 -19.69 0.67 -6.89
C THR A 126 -18.33 1.14 -6.38
N ASN A 127 -17.59 1.81 -7.26
CA ASN A 127 -16.30 2.44 -6.98
C ASN A 127 -16.43 3.69 -6.10
N LEU A 128 -16.57 3.53 -4.78
CA LEU A 128 -16.96 4.63 -3.89
C LEU A 128 -16.00 4.80 -2.69
N ALA A 129 -15.42 6.00 -2.56
CA ALA A 129 -14.46 6.36 -1.51
C ALA A 129 -15.17 6.79 -0.22
N ALA A 130 -14.65 6.41 0.95
CA ALA A 130 -15.22 6.82 2.24
C ALA A 130 -14.50 8.03 2.85
N GLY A 131 -13.23 8.27 2.49
CA GLY A 131 -12.39 9.30 3.09
C GLY A 131 -11.92 10.38 2.10
N ASP A 132 -11.52 11.52 2.67
CA ASP A 132 -11.10 12.74 1.96
C ASP A 132 -9.68 12.59 1.34
N CYS A 133 -9.52 11.64 0.42
CA CYS A 133 -8.21 11.19 -0.06
C CYS A 133 -7.32 12.33 -0.59
N ALA A 134 -7.88 13.26 -1.38
CA ALA A 134 -7.14 14.41 -1.90
C ALA A 134 -6.66 15.39 -0.81
N ARG A 135 -7.34 15.44 0.35
CA ARG A 135 -7.00 16.36 1.45
C ARG A 135 -5.98 15.79 2.42
N LEU A 136 -5.75 14.48 2.43
CA LEU A 136 -4.69 13.88 3.22
C LEU A 136 -3.34 14.18 2.56
N VAL A 137 -2.47 14.90 3.28
CA VAL A 137 -1.19 15.36 2.74
C VAL A 137 0.03 14.74 3.43
N GLY A 138 -0.18 14.10 4.58
CA GLY A 138 0.92 13.50 5.33
C GLY A 138 0.46 12.60 6.47
N ILE A 139 1.37 11.75 6.92
CA ILE A 139 1.25 11.00 8.17
C ILE A 139 2.39 11.47 9.08
N ALA A 140 2.04 11.93 10.28
CA ALA A 140 3.02 12.46 11.23
C ALA A 140 3.52 11.38 12.20
N SER A 141 2.71 10.37 12.51
CA SER A 141 3.07 9.25 13.39
C SER A 141 2.16 8.06 13.15
N TRP A 142 2.71 6.84 13.16
CA TRP A 142 1.91 5.61 13.14
C TRP A 142 1.24 5.30 14.48
N GLY A 143 1.75 5.87 15.57
CA GLY A 143 1.34 5.52 16.93
C GLY A 143 1.67 4.07 17.29
N ASP A 144 1.26 3.67 18.49
CA ASP A 144 1.33 2.28 18.97
C ASP A 144 0.07 1.49 18.60
N VAL A 145 -0.53 1.81 17.46
CA VAL A 145 -1.70 1.10 16.91
C VAL A 145 -1.29 -0.30 16.46
N GLU A 146 -2.07 -1.28 16.87
CA GLU A 146 -1.95 -2.65 16.37
C GLU A 146 -2.96 -2.82 15.24
N TRP A 147 -2.49 -2.70 13.99
CA TRP A 147 -3.32 -2.82 12.81
C TRP A 147 -3.72 -4.30 12.62
N GLY A 148 -4.95 -4.63 13.05
CA GLY A 148 -5.53 -5.98 13.00
C GLY A 148 -6.21 -6.28 11.67
N GLU A 149 -7.32 -7.04 11.70
CA GLU A 149 -8.03 -7.53 10.49
C GLU A 149 -8.48 -6.42 9.53
N HIS A 150 -8.95 -5.28 10.05
CA HIS A 150 -9.32 -4.13 9.21
C HIS A 150 -8.10 -3.36 8.67
N GLY A 151 -6.96 -3.48 9.37
CA GLY A 151 -5.62 -3.20 8.89
C GLY A 151 -5.41 -1.87 8.15
N LEU A 152 -4.50 -1.94 7.17
CA LEU A 152 -4.13 -0.81 6.31
C LEU A 152 -4.38 -1.07 4.82
N LYS A 153 -5.10 -2.14 4.50
CA LYS A 153 -5.60 -2.37 3.15
C LYS A 153 -6.33 -1.12 2.69
N THR A 154 -6.03 -0.61 1.50
CA THR A 154 -6.69 0.57 0.89
C THR A 154 -6.65 1.86 1.74
N ALA A 155 -5.74 1.95 2.72
CA ALA A 155 -5.71 3.03 3.71
C ALA A 155 -5.49 4.42 3.11
N PHE A 156 -4.67 4.53 2.08
CA PHE A 156 -4.31 5.79 1.42
C PHE A 156 -4.63 5.76 -0.07
N PHE A 157 -5.58 4.91 -0.46
CA PHE A 157 -6.08 4.82 -1.82
C PHE A 157 -6.38 6.21 -2.40
N THR A 158 -5.80 6.49 -3.56
CA THR A 158 -5.88 7.73 -4.34
C THR A 158 -5.59 9.02 -3.57
N CYS A 159 -4.81 8.93 -2.49
CA CYS A 159 -4.30 10.11 -1.78
C CYS A 159 -3.19 10.79 -2.60
N VAL A 160 -3.56 11.42 -3.73
CA VAL A 160 -2.63 12.01 -4.70
C VAL A 160 -1.73 13.10 -4.11
N ASN A 161 -2.18 13.76 -3.03
CA ASN A 161 -1.43 14.81 -2.34
C ASN A 161 -0.69 14.32 -1.09
N LEU A 162 -0.70 13.01 -0.81
CA LEU A 162 0.11 12.41 0.26
C LEU A 162 1.57 12.44 -0.16
N VAL A 163 2.36 13.30 0.48
CA VAL A 163 3.77 13.53 0.11
C VAL A 163 4.77 13.06 1.16
N SER A 164 4.31 12.73 2.38
CA SER A 164 5.21 12.36 3.47
C SER A 164 4.60 11.34 4.42
N LEU A 165 5.31 10.24 4.62
CA LEU A 165 5.18 9.32 5.74
C LEU A 165 5.97 9.86 6.96
N PRO A 166 5.79 9.26 8.15
CA PRO A 166 6.38 9.79 9.37
C PRO A 166 7.90 9.89 9.29
N SER A 167 8.42 11.03 9.72
CA SER A 167 9.85 11.28 9.85
C SER A 167 10.15 11.98 11.16
N GLN A 168 11.33 11.70 11.73
CA GLN A 168 11.77 12.40 12.94
C GLN A 168 12.02 13.87 12.58
N THR A 169 11.33 14.78 13.27
CA THR A 169 11.46 16.23 13.09
C THR A 169 11.39 16.91 14.46
N GLU A 170 11.80 18.18 14.56
CA GLU A 170 11.59 18.97 15.78
C GLU A 170 10.12 19.06 16.18
N ARG A 171 9.22 19.03 15.19
CA ARG A 171 7.77 19.06 15.41
C ARG A 171 7.23 17.72 15.92
N TYR A 172 7.81 16.61 15.47
CA TYR A 172 7.43 15.27 15.88
C TYR A 172 8.63 14.49 16.45
N PRO A 173 9.18 14.94 17.60
CA PRO A 173 10.41 14.37 18.14
C PRO A 173 10.21 12.96 18.70
N ARG A 174 8.96 12.53 18.89
CA ARG A 174 8.56 11.21 19.39
C ARG A 174 7.65 10.46 18.42
N ALA A 175 7.61 10.86 17.14
CA ALA A 175 6.81 10.16 16.15
C ALA A 175 7.21 8.69 16.07
N ARG A 176 6.20 7.81 16.03
CA ARG A 176 6.41 6.43 15.64
C ARG A 176 6.57 6.40 14.12
N LEU A 177 7.77 6.02 13.66
CA LEU A 177 8.12 6.07 12.23
C LEU A 177 7.58 4.88 11.42
N VAL A 178 7.35 3.75 12.10
CA VAL A 178 6.91 2.50 11.48
C VAL A 178 5.71 1.94 12.23
N PRO A 179 4.73 1.33 11.53
CA PRO A 179 3.64 0.60 12.17
C PRO A 179 4.19 -0.45 13.16
N LYS A 180 3.51 -0.65 14.29
CA LYS A 180 3.97 -1.60 15.32
C LYS A 180 3.87 -3.05 14.86
N ARG A 181 2.86 -3.37 14.06
CA ARG A 181 2.62 -4.67 13.44
C ARG A 181 1.82 -4.47 12.15
N LEU A 182 2.19 -5.20 11.10
CA LEU A 182 1.45 -5.30 9.85
C LEU A 182 1.19 -6.77 9.58
N GLU A 183 -0.08 -7.17 9.51
CA GLU A 183 -0.49 -8.53 9.20
C GLU A 183 -1.58 -8.52 8.13
N GLY A 184 -1.71 -9.65 7.42
CA GLY A 184 -2.76 -9.79 6.41
C GLY A 184 -2.44 -9.03 5.12
N SER A 185 -3.35 -8.16 4.67
CA SER A 185 -3.28 -7.52 3.35
C SER A 185 -2.88 -6.05 3.43
N LEU A 186 -1.92 -5.64 2.59
CA LEU A 186 -1.60 -4.26 2.27
C LEU A 186 -2.10 -3.86 0.87
N ASP A 187 -3.07 -4.60 0.33
CA ASP A 187 -3.53 -4.38 -1.04
C ASP A 187 -4.01 -2.94 -1.23
N ALA A 188 -3.56 -2.35 -2.34
CA ALA A 188 -3.87 -0.98 -2.76
C ALA A 188 -3.69 0.09 -1.67
N MET A 189 -2.86 -0.17 -0.65
CA MET A 189 -2.65 0.73 0.49
C MET A 189 -2.24 2.13 0.04
N PHE A 190 -1.36 2.25 -0.95
CA PHE A 190 -0.88 3.52 -1.52
C PHE A 190 -1.26 3.68 -3.00
N MET A 191 -2.19 2.89 -3.53
CA MET A 191 -2.57 2.97 -4.94
C MET A 191 -2.96 4.40 -5.32
N GLY A 192 -2.32 4.96 -6.35
CA GLY A 192 -2.57 6.33 -6.82
C GLY A 192 -1.99 7.44 -5.92
N CYS A 193 -1.12 7.14 -4.96
CA CYS A 193 -0.38 8.15 -4.20
C CYS A 193 0.73 8.81 -5.04
N GLN A 194 0.34 9.58 -6.07
CA GLN A 194 1.26 10.18 -7.05
C GLN A 194 2.24 11.21 -6.45
N GLY A 195 1.92 11.78 -5.29
CA GLY A 195 2.80 12.72 -4.58
C GLY A 195 3.87 12.04 -3.71
N LEU A 196 3.80 10.72 -3.52
CA LEU A 196 4.70 10.01 -2.62
C LEU A 196 6.02 9.67 -3.31
N GLU A 197 7.04 10.50 -3.05
CA GLU A 197 8.38 10.36 -3.61
C GLU A 197 9.36 9.73 -2.60
N ARG A 198 10.57 9.35 -3.06
CA ARG A 198 11.63 8.68 -2.27
C ARG A 198 11.83 9.26 -0.86
N GLU A 199 12.07 10.56 -0.73
CA GLU A 199 12.30 11.21 0.58
C GLU A 199 11.06 11.17 1.48
N GLY A 200 9.88 11.36 0.89
CA GLY A 200 8.60 11.29 1.60
C GLY A 200 8.28 9.89 2.10
N ALA A 201 8.77 8.87 1.40
CA ALA A 201 8.51 7.46 1.66
C ALA A 201 9.63 6.73 2.43
N ARG A 202 10.73 7.43 2.79
CA ARG A 202 11.95 6.84 3.36
C ARG A 202 11.74 5.94 4.59
N SER A 203 10.68 6.18 5.36
CA SER A 203 10.36 5.36 6.54
C SER A 203 9.94 3.94 6.19
N LEU A 204 9.52 3.67 4.94
CA LEU A 204 9.15 2.33 4.47
C LEU A 204 10.32 1.33 4.60
N ALA A 205 11.56 1.79 4.47
CA ALA A 205 12.74 0.93 4.61
C ALA A 205 12.80 0.23 5.98
N GLY A 206 12.20 0.82 7.02
CA GLY A 206 12.14 0.25 8.36
C GLY A 206 10.91 -0.61 8.67
N TRP A 207 10.02 -0.84 7.69
CA TRP A 207 8.78 -1.59 7.94
C TRP A 207 9.05 -3.08 8.10
N ASP A 208 8.40 -3.68 9.11
CA ASP A 208 8.32 -5.13 9.24
C ASP A 208 7.05 -5.63 8.54
N VAL A 209 7.24 -6.23 7.36
CA VAL A 209 6.18 -6.82 6.54
C VAL A 209 6.18 -8.36 6.60
N GLY A 210 6.90 -8.96 7.55
CA GLY A 210 7.09 -10.42 7.63
C GLY A 210 5.82 -11.24 7.85
N GLU A 211 4.73 -10.60 8.29
CA GLU A 211 3.41 -11.22 8.50
C GLU A 211 2.37 -10.82 7.43
N VAL A 212 2.78 -10.07 6.41
CA VAL A 212 1.92 -9.66 5.29
C VAL A 212 1.80 -10.81 4.28
N THR A 213 0.58 -11.07 3.82
CA THR A 213 0.24 -12.15 2.88
C THR A 213 -0.19 -11.65 1.50
N SER A 214 -0.46 -10.34 1.34
CA SER A 214 -0.87 -9.76 0.07
C SER A 214 -0.41 -8.30 -0.07
N MET A 215 0.13 -7.94 -1.23
CA MET A 215 0.62 -6.60 -1.57
C MET A 215 0.14 -6.14 -2.96
N GLY A 216 -0.95 -6.71 -3.46
CA GLY A 216 -1.48 -6.42 -4.78
C GLY A 216 -1.85 -4.94 -4.92
N MET A 217 -1.50 -4.32 -6.04
CA MET A 217 -1.73 -2.90 -6.33
C MET A 217 -1.16 -1.91 -5.29
N MET A 218 -0.32 -2.35 -4.33
CA MET A 218 0.07 -1.51 -3.19
C MET A 218 0.61 -0.13 -3.59
N PHE A 219 1.41 -0.06 -4.66
CA PHE A 219 1.99 1.16 -5.24
C PHE A 219 1.55 1.39 -6.70
N CYS A 220 0.48 0.74 -7.16
CA CYS A 220 -0.07 0.95 -8.50
C CYS A 220 -0.35 2.43 -8.73
N ASN A 221 0.02 2.98 -9.88
CA ASN A 221 -0.09 4.39 -10.24
C ASN A 221 0.64 5.37 -9.30
N CYS A 222 1.66 4.93 -8.55
CA CYS A 222 2.54 5.82 -7.80
C CYS A 222 3.68 6.35 -8.70
N ILE A 223 3.34 7.16 -9.71
CA ILE A 223 4.25 7.58 -10.82
C ILE A 223 5.58 8.27 -10.44
N ARG A 224 5.85 8.49 -9.14
CA ARG A 224 7.10 9.09 -8.64
C ARG A 224 7.74 8.31 -7.49
N PHE A 225 7.22 7.12 -7.20
CA PHE A 225 7.67 6.33 -6.07
C PHE A 225 8.96 5.60 -6.43
N ASP A 226 9.88 5.57 -5.48
CA ASP A 226 11.22 4.98 -5.63
C ASP A 226 11.88 4.82 -4.26
N ALA A 227 11.09 4.40 -3.27
CA ALA A 227 11.58 4.20 -1.91
C ALA A 227 12.44 2.94 -1.82
N ASP A 228 13.36 2.90 -0.86
CA ASP A 228 14.11 1.68 -0.57
C ASP A 228 13.21 0.65 0.13
N LEU A 229 13.05 -0.51 -0.50
CA LEU A 229 12.28 -1.66 -0.02
C LEU A 229 13.14 -2.93 0.13
N SER A 230 14.46 -2.80 -0.05
CA SER A 230 15.39 -3.95 -0.11
C SER A 230 15.41 -4.79 1.16
N GLY A 231 15.15 -4.16 2.33
CA GLY A 231 15.12 -4.82 3.63
C GLY A 231 13.82 -5.56 3.97
N TRP A 232 12.82 -5.55 3.09
CA TRP A 232 11.51 -6.16 3.37
C TRP A 232 11.58 -7.69 3.38
N LYS A 233 10.91 -8.29 4.38
CA LYS A 233 10.78 -9.75 4.51
C LYS A 233 9.47 -10.21 3.86
N THR A 234 9.53 -10.66 2.61
CA THR A 234 8.33 -10.97 1.80
C THR A 234 7.92 -12.44 1.79
N GLY A 235 8.61 -13.33 2.52
CA GLY A 235 8.44 -14.79 2.40
C GLY A 235 7.06 -15.37 2.75
N LYS A 236 6.11 -14.57 3.28
CA LYS A 236 4.71 -14.98 3.49
C LYS A 236 3.73 -14.42 2.46
N VAL A 237 4.19 -13.57 1.54
CA VAL A 237 3.34 -12.93 0.54
C VAL A 237 2.94 -13.94 -0.53
N LEU A 238 1.64 -14.02 -0.79
CA LEU A 238 1.04 -14.93 -1.77
C LEU A 238 0.68 -14.23 -3.08
N ARG A 239 0.42 -12.91 -3.05
CA ARG A 239 -0.04 -12.10 -4.18
C ARG A 239 0.70 -10.76 -4.25
N MET A 240 1.24 -10.46 -5.43
CA MET A 240 1.95 -9.20 -5.73
C MET A 240 1.48 -8.55 -7.03
N GLY A 241 0.37 -9.02 -7.61
CA GLY A 241 -0.14 -8.51 -8.89
C GLY A 241 -0.36 -6.98 -8.90
N ASN A 242 0.08 -6.33 -9.98
CA ASN A 242 0.03 -4.88 -10.20
C ASN A 242 0.73 -4.03 -9.13
N MET A 243 1.59 -4.58 -8.27
CA MET A 243 2.13 -3.86 -7.11
C MET A 243 2.77 -2.52 -7.49
N PHE A 244 3.51 -2.44 -8.59
CA PHE A 244 4.19 -1.23 -9.08
C PHE A 244 3.67 -0.76 -10.44
N GLN A 245 2.54 -1.29 -10.92
CA GLN A 245 2.02 -0.97 -12.25
C GLN A 245 1.93 0.55 -12.47
N HIS A 246 2.42 1.02 -13.62
CA HIS A 246 2.53 2.43 -14.03
C HIS A 246 3.43 3.31 -13.16
N ASP A 247 4.30 2.74 -12.32
CA ASP A 247 5.36 3.51 -11.66
C ASP A 247 6.57 3.71 -12.59
N VAL A 248 6.51 4.78 -13.37
CA VAL A 248 7.54 5.11 -14.37
C VAL A 248 8.91 5.50 -13.78
N ARG A 249 9.02 5.66 -12.44
CA ARG A 249 10.29 6.01 -11.77
C ARG A 249 10.90 4.90 -10.95
N PHE A 250 10.20 3.80 -10.76
CA PHE A 250 10.63 2.74 -9.86
C PHE A 250 11.95 2.08 -10.33
N GLU A 251 12.99 2.15 -9.51
CA GLU A 251 14.31 1.53 -9.73
C GLU A 251 14.75 0.68 -8.52
N GLY A 252 13.81 0.29 -7.65
CA GLY A 252 14.10 -0.39 -6.39
C GLY A 252 14.86 -1.71 -6.55
N ASP A 253 15.86 -1.94 -5.70
CA ASP A 253 16.55 -3.23 -5.58
C ASP A 253 15.66 -4.23 -4.84
N LEU A 254 15.25 -5.28 -5.55
CA LEU A 254 14.40 -6.36 -5.06
C LEU A 254 15.12 -7.71 -5.03
N SER A 255 16.45 -7.71 -5.19
CA SER A 255 17.26 -8.94 -5.29
C SER A 255 17.16 -9.84 -4.05
N GLN A 256 16.88 -9.26 -2.88
CA GLN A 256 16.78 -9.95 -1.60
C GLN A 256 15.36 -10.36 -1.21
N TRP A 257 14.37 -10.08 -2.06
CA TRP A 257 12.99 -10.48 -1.78
C TRP A 257 12.81 -11.99 -1.89
N ASP A 258 12.19 -12.59 -0.87
CA ASP A 258 11.73 -13.97 -0.92
C ASP A 258 10.34 -14.01 -1.57
N VAL A 259 10.29 -14.48 -2.81
CA VAL A 259 9.05 -14.67 -3.58
C VAL A 259 8.63 -16.14 -3.67
N GLY A 260 9.25 -17.03 -2.88
CA GLY A 260 9.03 -18.48 -2.96
C GLY A 260 7.62 -18.93 -2.63
N GLU A 261 6.83 -18.10 -1.93
CA GLU A 261 5.42 -18.34 -1.65
C GLU A 261 4.45 -17.55 -2.54
N VAL A 262 4.94 -16.76 -3.48
CA VAL A 262 4.08 -16.00 -4.38
C VAL A 262 3.42 -16.97 -5.39
N ARG A 263 2.14 -16.74 -5.68
CA ARG A 263 1.35 -17.52 -6.65
C ARG A 263 0.93 -16.67 -7.85
N ASP A 264 0.72 -15.37 -7.64
CA ASP A 264 0.24 -14.44 -8.65
C ASP A 264 1.06 -13.15 -8.65
N MET A 265 1.69 -12.84 -9.79
CA MET A 265 2.55 -11.68 -10.02
C MET A 265 2.13 -10.87 -11.26
N HIS A 266 0.91 -11.07 -11.78
CA HIS A 266 0.52 -10.43 -13.03
C HIS A 266 0.69 -8.90 -12.98
N ALA A 267 1.21 -8.32 -14.07
CA ALA A 267 1.41 -6.89 -14.26
C ALA A 267 2.17 -6.18 -13.11
N MET A 268 2.93 -6.90 -12.29
CA MET A 268 3.61 -6.33 -11.11
C MET A 268 4.47 -5.11 -11.47
N PHE A 269 5.13 -5.14 -12.63
CA PHE A 269 5.96 -4.05 -13.13
C PHE A 269 5.45 -3.43 -14.44
N ASP A 270 4.22 -3.72 -14.87
CA ASP A 270 3.71 -3.18 -16.14
C ASP A 270 3.89 -1.65 -16.20
N SER A 271 4.53 -1.17 -17.28
CA SER A 271 4.88 0.21 -17.57
C SER A 271 5.89 0.84 -16.59
N CYS A 272 6.68 0.04 -15.87
CA CYS A 272 7.84 0.51 -15.10
C CYS A 272 9.06 0.70 -16.01
N VAL A 273 9.03 1.74 -16.83
CA VAL A 273 9.99 1.96 -17.94
C VAL A 273 11.48 2.00 -17.52
N ARG A 274 11.78 2.27 -16.25
CA ARG A 274 13.15 2.34 -15.69
C ARG A 274 13.56 1.11 -14.87
N PHE A 275 12.64 0.18 -14.60
CA PHE A 275 12.90 -0.93 -13.71
C PHE A 275 13.88 -1.94 -14.32
N ASN A 276 14.95 -2.24 -13.60
CA ASN A 276 15.99 -3.19 -14.02
C ASN A 276 16.73 -3.84 -12.83
N SER A 277 15.98 -4.26 -11.80
CA SER A 277 16.57 -4.97 -10.65
C SER A 277 17.09 -6.35 -11.08
N ASP A 278 18.15 -6.83 -10.42
CA ASP A 278 18.57 -8.24 -10.54
C ASP A 278 17.54 -9.15 -9.85
N LEU A 279 16.89 -10.00 -10.64
CA LEU A 279 15.89 -10.97 -10.21
C LEU A 279 16.37 -12.43 -10.40
N SER A 280 17.65 -12.64 -10.69
CA SER A 280 18.21 -13.96 -11.02
C SER A 280 18.04 -14.99 -9.89
N GLN A 281 17.97 -14.53 -8.64
CA GLN A 281 17.83 -15.37 -7.44
C GLN A 281 16.38 -15.61 -7.00
N TRP A 282 15.40 -15.06 -7.72
CA TRP A 282 13.99 -15.26 -7.37
C TRP A 282 13.54 -16.70 -7.60
N ASN A 283 12.95 -17.30 -6.56
CA ASN A 283 12.30 -18.60 -6.68
C ASN A 283 10.83 -18.43 -7.11
N VAL A 284 10.58 -18.47 -8.42
CA VAL A 284 9.24 -18.33 -9.01
C VAL A 284 8.50 -19.66 -9.19
N GLY A 285 9.01 -20.77 -8.64
CA GLY A 285 8.50 -22.13 -8.89
C GLY A 285 7.06 -22.38 -8.46
N LYS A 286 6.45 -21.47 -7.69
CA LYS A 286 5.05 -21.56 -7.26
C LYS A 286 4.09 -20.63 -8.01
N VAL A 287 4.60 -19.77 -8.90
CA VAL A 287 3.81 -18.78 -9.64
C VAL A 287 3.05 -19.46 -10.78
N TYR A 288 1.74 -19.20 -10.88
CA TYR A 288 0.91 -19.69 -11.99
C TYR A 288 0.55 -18.58 -12.99
N ASN A 289 0.62 -17.31 -12.60
CA ASN A 289 0.25 -16.17 -13.43
C ASN A 289 1.39 -15.14 -13.52
N MET A 290 1.96 -14.99 -14.72
CA MET A 290 2.99 -14.02 -15.07
C MET A 290 2.55 -13.06 -16.18
N ARG A 291 1.24 -13.00 -16.46
CA ARG A 291 0.68 -12.10 -17.47
C ARG A 291 1.18 -10.68 -17.26
N ALA A 292 1.70 -10.07 -18.32
CA ALA A 292 2.16 -8.69 -18.38
C ALA A 292 3.22 -8.32 -17.31
N LEU A 293 3.92 -9.29 -16.72
CA LEU A 293 4.81 -9.05 -15.57
C LEU A 293 5.80 -7.90 -15.79
N PHE A 294 6.37 -7.80 -16.99
CA PHE A 294 7.30 -6.75 -17.41
C PHE A 294 6.80 -5.97 -18.63
N GLN A 295 5.49 -5.98 -18.91
CA GLN A 295 4.94 -5.26 -20.07
C GLN A 295 5.41 -3.79 -20.05
N TYR A 296 5.95 -3.29 -21.16
CA TYR A 296 6.50 -1.94 -21.34
C TYR A 296 7.61 -1.54 -20.34
N CYS A 297 8.35 -2.49 -19.77
CA CYS A 297 9.57 -2.23 -19.01
C CYS A 297 10.76 -2.06 -19.97
N SER A 298 10.84 -0.91 -20.65
CA SER A 298 11.83 -0.68 -21.72
C SER A 298 13.30 -0.89 -21.32
N ALA A 299 13.66 -0.68 -20.05
CA ALA A 299 15.03 -0.84 -19.54
C ALA A 299 15.33 -2.22 -18.92
N PHE A 300 14.34 -3.12 -18.85
CA PHE A 300 14.49 -4.38 -18.15
C PHE A 300 15.37 -5.36 -18.93
N ASN A 301 16.38 -5.93 -18.26
CA ASN A 301 17.30 -6.92 -18.83
C ASN A 301 17.95 -7.81 -17.74
N SER A 302 17.20 -8.20 -16.72
CA SER A 302 17.69 -9.17 -15.72
C SER A 302 17.89 -10.54 -16.36
N ASP A 303 18.90 -11.29 -15.90
CA ASP A 303 19.06 -12.70 -16.22
C ASP A 303 17.97 -13.53 -15.53
N LEU A 304 17.16 -14.22 -16.31
CA LEU A 304 16.05 -15.08 -15.86
C LEU A 304 16.29 -16.55 -16.22
N SER A 305 17.49 -16.94 -16.65
CA SER A 305 17.76 -18.28 -17.17
C SER A 305 17.55 -19.39 -16.14
N GLN A 306 17.62 -19.06 -14.84
CA GLN A 306 17.47 -20.00 -13.73
C GLN A 306 16.04 -20.08 -13.18
N TRP A 307 15.10 -19.31 -13.74
CA TRP A 307 13.72 -19.34 -13.29
C TRP A 307 13.03 -20.67 -13.62
N ASN A 308 12.44 -21.30 -12.61
CA ASN A 308 11.57 -22.46 -12.80
C ASN A 308 10.14 -22.00 -13.08
N VAL A 309 9.77 -21.95 -14.36
CA VAL A 309 8.43 -21.53 -14.82
C VAL A 309 7.46 -22.69 -15.06
N ALA A 310 7.78 -23.91 -14.59
CA ALA A 310 7.02 -25.12 -14.93
C ALA A 310 5.56 -25.12 -14.45
N MET A 311 5.17 -24.26 -13.50
CA MET A 311 3.78 -24.13 -13.05
C MET A 311 3.01 -22.97 -13.69
N VAL A 312 3.66 -22.14 -14.52
CA VAL A 312 3.03 -20.97 -15.12
C VAL A 312 2.01 -21.43 -16.17
N GLU A 313 0.81 -20.84 -16.09
CA GLU A 313 -0.30 -21.10 -17.01
C GLU A 313 -0.54 -19.91 -17.96
N ASP A 314 -0.22 -18.69 -17.55
CA ASP A 314 -0.44 -17.46 -18.34
C ASP A 314 0.84 -16.61 -18.41
N MET A 315 1.35 -16.40 -19.63
CA MET A 315 2.49 -15.53 -19.96
C MET A 315 2.09 -14.46 -20.99
N GLN A 316 0.79 -14.19 -21.16
CA GLN A 316 0.31 -13.18 -22.09
C GLN A 316 1.00 -11.84 -21.79
N ASN A 317 1.50 -11.19 -22.83
CA ASN A 317 2.18 -9.90 -22.78
C ASN A 317 3.42 -9.80 -21.86
N MET A 318 3.98 -10.90 -21.36
CA MET A 318 4.97 -10.87 -20.27
C MET A 318 6.14 -9.90 -20.49
N PHE A 319 6.65 -9.80 -21.72
CA PHE A 319 7.76 -8.93 -22.10
C PHE A 319 7.41 -7.94 -23.23
N VAL A 320 6.12 -7.69 -23.51
CA VAL A 320 5.72 -6.77 -24.59
C VAL A 320 6.43 -5.42 -24.44
N GLY A 321 7.16 -4.95 -25.45
CA GLY A 321 7.87 -3.66 -25.40
C GLY A 321 9.06 -3.60 -24.45
N CYS A 322 9.61 -4.74 -24.02
CA CYS A 322 10.90 -4.80 -23.34
C CYS A 322 12.06 -4.65 -24.34
N GLU A 323 12.29 -3.42 -24.80
CA GLU A 323 13.25 -3.09 -25.87
C GLU A 323 14.69 -3.58 -25.62
N THR A 324 15.11 -3.68 -24.36
CA THR A 324 16.47 -4.12 -23.97
C THR A 324 16.58 -5.56 -23.49
N PHE A 325 15.51 -6.34 -23.50
CA PHE A 325 15.50 -7.65 -22.89
C PHE A 325 16.13 -8.72 -23.78
N ASN A 326 17.17 -9.40 -23.28
CA ASN A 326 17.88 -10.46 -24.01
C ASN A 326 18.42 -11.58 -23.10
N SER A 327 17.59 -12.08 -22.18
CA SER A 327 17.94 -13.23 -21.33
C SER A 327 17.84 -14.55 -22.10
N ASP A 328 18.74 -15.50 -21.83
CA ASP A 328 18.61 -16.88 -22.33
C ASP A 328 17.46 -17.60 -21.60
N LEU A 329 16.42 -17.95 -22.35
CA LEU A 329 15.22 -18.65 -21.87
C LEU A 329 15.11 -20.08 -22.45
N SER A 330 16.16 -20.59 -23.11
CA SER A 330 16.09 -21.86 -23.83
C SER A 330 15.78 -23.06 -22.92
N GLN A 331 16.08 -22.93 -21.62
CA GLN A 331 15.89 -23.98 -20.60
C GLN A 331 14.56 -23.88 -19.86
N TRP A 332 13.71 -22.91 -20.18
CA TRP A 332 12.40 -22.78 -19.55
C TRP A 332 11.49 -23.95 -19.92
N ASN A 333 10.88 -24.57 -18.89
CA ASN A 333 9.82 -25.55 -19.09
C ASN A 333 8.46 -24.84 -19.17
N VAL A 334 7.98 -24.64 -20.39
CA VAL A 334 6.69 -23.96 -20.67
C VAL A 334 5.52 -24.90 -20.91
N GLY A 335 5.67 -26.20 -20.63
CA GLY A 335 4.67 -27.24 -20.97
C GLY A 335 3.32 -27.13 -20.26
N ASN A 336 3.14 -26.19 -19.33
CA ASN A 336 1.86 -25.87 -18.68
C ASN A 336 1.23 -24.55 -19.15
N VAL A 337 1.93 -23.75 -19.95
CA VAL A 337 1.45 -22.45 -20.40
C VAL A 337 0.31 -22.62 -21.41
N GLN A 338 -0.74 -21.84 -21.25
CA GLN A 338 -1.96 -21.85 -22.06
C GLN A 338 -2.07 -20.59 -22.94
N ASP A 339 -1.53 -19.44 -22.52
CA ASP A 339 -1.52 -18.19 -23.29
C ASP A 339 -0.12 -17.58 -23.30
N MET A 340 0.42 -17.34 -24.50
CA MET A 340 1.67 -16.62 -24.77
C MET A 340 1.46 -15.48 -25.78
N SER A 341 0.21 -15.00 -25.92
CA SER A 341 -0.12 -13.95 -26.86
C SER A 341 0.73 -12.71 -26.60
N ALA A 342 1.34 -12.22 -27.67
CA ALA A 342 2.26 -11.09 -27.69
C ALA A 342 3.43 -11.17 -26.69
N MET A 343 3.77 -12.34 -26.13
CA MET A 343 4.77 -12.46 -25.05
C MET A 343 6.07 -11.67 -25.29
N PHE A 344 6.58 -11.65 -26.53
CA PHE A 344 7.78 -10.92 -26.94
C PHE A 344 7.51 -9.89 -28.04
N ALA A 345 6.27 -9.38 -28.16
CA ALA A 345 5.98 -8.35 -29.15
C ALA A 345 6.79 -7.08 -28.84
N ALA A 346 7.40 -6.46 -29.85
CA ALA A 346 8.32 -5.32 -29.73
C ALA A 346 9.54 -5.57 -28.80
N CYS A 347 10.03 -6.82 -28.74
CA CYS A 347 11.33 -7.17 -28.13
C CYS A 347 12.43 -7.22 -29.21
N ASP A 348 12.82 -6.07 -29.74
CA ASP A 348 13.62 -5.97 -30.98
C ASP A 348 15.00 -6.64 -30.93
N ILE A 349 15.58 -6.82 -29.74
CA ILE A 349 16.93 -7.38 -29.59
C ILE A 349 16.96 -8.84 -29.14
N LEU A 350 15.81 -9.43 -28.79
CA LEU A 350 15.74 -10.78 -28.24
C LEU A 350 16.23 -11.80 -29.26
N ASN A 351 17.24 -12.61 -28.90
CA ASN A 351 17.87 -13.58 -29.79
C ASN A 351 17.92 -15.03 -29.27
N THR A 352 17.11 -15.34 -28.26
CA THR A 352 17.05 -16.65 -27.59
C THR A 352 16.51 -17.75 -28.52
N ASP A 353 17.15 -18.92 -28.51
CA ASP A 353 16.65 -20.12 -29.19
C ASP A 353 15.53 -20.77 -28.38
N LEU A 354 14.30 -20.69 -28.90
CA LEU A 354 13.09 -21.25 -28.29
C LEU A 354 12.67 -22.59 -28.90
N SER A 355 13.48 -23.17 -29.80
CA SER A 355 13.11 -24.38 -30.56
C SER A 355 12.85 -25.63 -29.71
N GLN A 356 13.34 -25.64 -28.47
CA GLN A 356 13.18 -26.76 -27.52
C GLN A 356 11.96 -26.64 -26.62
N TRP A 357 11.19 -25.55 -26.71
CA TRP A 357 10.00 -25.37 -25.90
C TRP A 357 8.88 -26.33 -26.30
N ASP A 358 8.35 -27.08 -25.33
CA ASP A 358 7.10 -27.84 -25.51
C ASP A 358 5.90 -26.91 -25.38
N VAL A 359 5.36 -26.51 -26.53
CA VAL A 359 4.19 -25.61 -26.63
C VAL A 359 2.87 -26.36 -26.82
N GLY A 360 2.83 -27.67 -26.56
CA GLY A 360 1.66 -28.52 -26.85
C GLY A 360 0.38 -28.16 -26.11
N LYS A 361 0.45 -27.39 -25.02
CA LYS A 361 -0.72 -26.89 -24.26
C LYS A 361 -1.10 -25.43 -24.56
N VAL A 362 -0.32 -24.71 -25.36
CA VAL A 362 -0.60 -23.32 -25.69
C VAL A 362 -1.83 -23.26 -26.58
N LYS A 363 -2.83 -22.49 -26.16
CA LYS A 363 -4.09 -22.26 -26.87
C LYS A 363 -4.03 -20.98 -27.69
N GLU A 364 -3.36 -19.96 -27.14
CA GLU A 364 -3.24 -18.63 -27.75
C GLU A 364 -1.76 -18.22 -27.85
N MET A 365 -1.28 -17.99 -29.08
CA MET A 365 0.10 -17.59 -29.39
C MET A 365 0.11 -16.43 -30.40
N SER A 366 -0.98 -15.67 -30.45
CA SER A 366 -1.15 -14.58 -31.40
C SER A 366 -0.06 -13.52 -31.19
N SER A 367 0.58 -13.06 -32.27
CA SER A 367 1.59 -12.00 -32.22
C SER A 367 2.79 -12.24 -31.27
N MET A 368 3.07 -13.48 -30.86
CA MET A 368 4.09 -13.80 -29.84
C MET A 368 5.46 -13.16 -30.13
N LEU A 369 5.87 -13.11 -31.39
CA LEU A 369 7.15 -12.57 -31.87
C LEU A 369 6.95 -11.36 -32.83
N ALA A 370 5.86 -10.60 -32.68
CA ALA A 370 5.61 -9.46 -33.54
C ALA A 370 6.64 -8.34 -33.30
N SER A 371 7.21 -7.79 -34.37
CA SER A 371 8.09 -6.61 -34.33
C SER A 371 7.29 -5.32 -34.29
#